data_AF-A6UTX3-F1
#
_entry.id   AF-A6UTX3-F1
#
_cell.length_a   1.000
_cell.length_b   1.000
_cell.length_c   1.000
_cell.angle_alpha   90.00
_cell.angle_beta   90.00
_cell.angle_gamma   90.00
#
_symmetry.space_group_name_H-M   'P 1'
#
loop_
_entity.id
_entity.type
_entity.pdbx_description
1 polymer ?
#
loop_
_entity_poly.entity_id
_entity_poly.type
_entity_poly.pdbx_seq_one_letter_code
_entity_poly.pdbx_strand_id
1 'polypeptide(L)'
;MEVIEIITKLIYVFMAGIICWLNFVVVDTIFGLPKKPGVAGAGVIGNKLAKSGGNINGGYFMGNIVCSPDASAGTLMASIFYYLMGFEGGLIASLFVYIGNRLCNDPGYAGTIGTITATILIWIFSDAIGIIEPQYFIAGMVFAIFTIQGAYPVMASKLLGSIAKKMRVV
;
A
#
# COMPACT_ATOMS: atom_id res chain seq x y z
N MET A 1 -5.07 4.58 -33.83
CA MET A 1 -5.86 3.70 -32.95
C MET A 1 -5.01 3.19 -31.80
N GLU A 2 -3.86 2.59 -32.09
CA GLU A 2 -2.93 2.02 -31.09
C GLU A 2 -2.46 3.02 -30.01
N VAL A 3 -2.11 4.26 -30.38
CA VAL A 3 -1.66 5.29 -29.42
C VAL A 3 -2.76 5.64 -28.40
N ILE A 4 -4.01 5.77 -28.85
CA ILE A 4 -5.14 6.10 -27.95
C ILE A 4 -5.38 4.95 -26.98
N GLU A 5 -5.30 3.70 -27.45
CA GLU A 5 -5.45 2.52 -26.61
C GLU A 5 -4.36 2.42 -25.53
N ILE A 6 -3.11 2.68 -25.90
CA ILE A 6 -1.98 2.72 -24.94
C ILE A 6 -2.21 3.81 -23.89
N ILE A 7 -2.60 5.01 -24.30
CA ILE A 7 -2.88 6.12 -23.37
C ILE A 7 -4.00 5.74 -22.41
N THR A 8 -5.09 5.14 -22.91
CA THR A 8 -6.20 4.69 -22.06
C THR A 8 -5.77 3.64 -21.04
N LYS A 9 -4.96 2.65 -21.45
CA LYS A 9 -4.41 1.64 -20.54
C LYS A 9 -3.52 2.26 -19.46
N LEU A 10 -2.68 3.23 -19.82
CA LEU A 10 -1.87 3.96 -18.86
C LEU A 10 -2.73 4.74 -17.87
N ILE A 11 -3.80 5.40 -18.34
CA ILE A 11 -4.75 6.10 -17.47
C ILE A 11 -5.37 5.15 -16.45
N TYR A 12 -5.77 3.94 -16.85
CA TYR A 12 -6.29 2.93 -15.91
C TYR A 12 -5.26 2.51 -14.87
N VAL A 13 -3.99 2.29 -15.27
CA VAL A 13 -2.90 1.98 -14.33
C VAL A 13 -2.68 3.14 -13.34
N PHE A 14 -2.69 4.38 -13.81
CA PHE A 14 -2.54 5.55 -12.94
C PHE A 14 -3.70 5.71 -11.96
N MET A 15 -4.95 5.56 -12.43
CA MET A 15 -6.13 5.63 -11.56
C MET A 15 -6.12 4.52 -10.51
N ALA A 16 -5.87 3.27 -10.93
CA ALA A 16 -5.76 2.13 -10.03
C ALA A 16 -4.62 2.34 -9.01
N GLY A 17 -3.48 2.86 -9.47
CA GLY A 17 -2.35 3.20 -8.61
C GLY A 17 -2.69 4.26 -7.56
N ILE A 18 -3.43 5.31 -7.92
CA ILE A 18 -3.89 6.33 -6.96
C ILE A 18 -4.84 5.70 -5.92
N ILE A 19 -5.78 4.86 -6.35
CA ILE A 19 -6.72 4.18 -5.44
C ILE A 19 -5.97 3.29 -4.45
N CYS A 20 -5.05 2.44 -4.95
CA CYS A 20 -4.18 1.61 -4.13
C CYS A 20 -3.33 2.43 -3.17
N TRP A 21 -2.70 3.50 -3.67
CA TRP A 21 -1.87 4.41 -2.90
C TRP A 21 -2.65 5.01 -1.72
N LEU A 22 -3.85 5.54 -2.00
CA LEU A 22 -4.72 6.09 -0.96
C LEU A 22 -5.12 5.03 0.05
N ASN A 23 -5.48 3.82 -0.40
CA ASN A 23 -5.87 2.72 0.48
C ASN A 23 -4.79 2.43 1.52
N PHE A 24 -3.57 2.09 1.08
CA PHE A 24 -2.56 1.69 2.04
C PHE A 24 -2.02 2.88 2.84
N VAL A 25 -1.90 4.08 2.25
CA VAL A 25 -1.44 5.27 2.99
C VAL A 25 -2.38 5.61 4.13
N VAL A 26 -3.69 5.58 3.87
CA VAL A 26 -4.72 5.86 4.89
C VAL A 26 -4.74 4.78 5.95
N VAL A 27 -4.79 3.50 5.55
CA VAL A 27 -4.85 2.37 6.49
C VAL A 27 -3.62 2.39 7.40
N ASP A 28 -2.41 2.38 6.84
CA ASP A 28 -1.17 2.35 7.64
C ASP A 28 -1.06 3.59 8.56
N THR A 29 -1.54 4.76 8.12
CA THR A 29 -1.53 5.96 8.97
C THR A 29 -2.50 5.82 10.15
N ILE A 30 -3.73 5.34 9.92
CA ILE A 30 -4.73 5.12 10.97
C ILE A 30 -4.24 4.09 12.00
N PHE A 31 -3.58 3.03 11.55
CA PHE A 31 -2.98 2.02 12.44
C PHE A 31 -1.71 2.49 13.15
N GLY A 32 -1.28 3.74 12.93
CA GLY A 32 -0.24 4.38 13.73
C GLY A 32 1.18 3.94 13.36
N LEU A 33 1.37 3.35 12.18
CA LEU A 33 2.69 2.98 11.66
C LEU A 33 3.69 4.15 11.60
N PRO A 34 3.29 5.42 11.34
CA PRO A 34 4.25 6.52 11.38
C PRO A 34 4.65 6.96 12.81
N LYS A 35 3.96 6.53 13.88
CA LYS A 35 4.28 6.94 15.27
C LYS A 35 5.57 6.32 15.79
N LYS A 36 5.77 5.04 15.47
CA LYS A 36 6.88 4.22 15.94
C LYS A 36 7.07 3.01 15.01
N PRO A 37 8.26 2.41 14.96
CA PRO A 37 8.44 1.17 14.23
C PRO A 37 7.55 0.06 14.82
N GLY A 38 6.83 -0.65 13.95
CA GLY A 38 6.03 -1.84 14.29
C GLY A 38 6.88 -3.10 14.39
N VAL A 39 7.97 -3.17 13.61
CA VAL A 39 8.96 -4.25 13.63
C VAL A 39 10.39 -3.71 13.68
N ALA A 40 11.36 -4.54 14.08
CA ALA A 40 12.75 -4.11 14.30
C ALA A 40 13.39 -3.46 13.04
N GLY A 41 13.12 -3.99 11.85
CA GLY A 41 13.64 -3.46 10.58
C GLY A 41 13.14 -2.06 10.25
N ALA A 42 11.90 -1.73 10.65
CA ALA A 42 11.33 -0.40 10.39
C ALA A 42 12.09 0.71 11.13
N GLY A 43 12.60 0.41 12.33
CA GLY A 43 13.42 1.35 13.09
C GLY A 43 14.76 1.63 12.40
N VAL A 44 15.37 0.62 11.79
CA VAL A 44 16.63 0.77 11.05
C VAL A 44 16.43 1.70 9.84
N ILE A 45 15.39 1.44 9.05
CA ILE A 45 15.06 2.25 7.87
C ILE A 45 14.72 3.70 8.26
N GLY A 46 13.87 3.88 9.27
CA GLY A 46 13.49 5.22 9.73
C GLY A 46 14.69 6.05 10.19
N ASN A 47 15.56 5.47 11.01
CA ASN A 47 16.78 6.14 11.46
C ASN A 47 17.74 6.45 10.32
N LYS A 48 17.89 5.54 9.35
CA LYS A 48 18.73 5.78 8.17
C LYS A 48 18.21 6.94 7.34
N LEU A 49 16.90 6.99 7.08
CA LEU A 49 16.27 8.08 6.32
C LEU A 49 16.36 9.42 7.04
N ALA A 50 16.15 9.45 8.36
CA ALA A 50 16.32 10.67 9.15
C ALA A 50 17.75 11.21 9.06
N LYS A 51 18.77 10.34 9.16
CA LYS A 51 20.19 10.71 8.96
C LYS A 51 20.48 11.22 7.54
N SER A 52 19.72 10.78 6.54
CA SER A 52 19.82 11.24 5.15
C SER A 52 18.95 12.49 4.86
N GLY A 53 18.44 13.17 5.90
CA GLY A 53 17.65 14.40 5.76
C GLY A 53 16.16 14.17 5.47
N GLY A 54 15.67 12.94 5.66
CA GLY A 54 14.26 12.57 5.60
C GLY A 54 13.50 12.85 6.90
N ASN A 55 12.23 12.47 6.95
CA ASN A 55 11.40 12.58 8.15
C ASN A 55 11.37 11.23 8.88
N ILE A 56 11.59 11.22 10.20
CA ILE A 56 11.66 9.98 10.99
C ILE A 56 10.34 9.21 11.01
N ASN A 57 9.20 9.90 11.14
CA ASN A 57 7.87 9.28 11.19
C ASN A 57 7.50 8.67 9.83
N GLY A 58 7.76 9.40 8.74
CA GLY A 58 7.61 8.85 7.39
C GLY A 58 8.62 7.75 7.10
N GLY A 59 9.80 7.79 7.72
CA GLY A 59 10.78 6.72 7.64
C GLY A 59 10.34 5.44 8.36
N TYR A 60 9.69 5.55 9.53
CA TYR A 60 9.05 4.41 10.20
C TYR A 60 7.93 3.83 9.34
N PHE A 61 7.08 4.70 8.78
CA PHE A 61 6.03 4.30 7.85
C PHE A 61 6.58 3.47 6.69
N MET A 62 7.59 3.99 5.99
CA MET A 62 8.24 3.28 4.89
C MET A 62 8.89 1.98 5.36
N GLY A 63 9.51 2.01 6.54
CA GLY A 63 10.18 0.85 7.11
C GLY A 63 9.23 -0.29 7.43
N ASN A 64 8.03 0.01 7.95
CA ASN A 64 7.03 -1.01 8.19
C ASN A 64 6.61 -1.66 6.86
N ILE A 65 6.32 -0.88 5.81
CA ILE A 65 5.97 -1.43 4.49
C ILE A 65 7.04 -2.42 3.96
N VAL A 66 8.34 -2.14 4.18
CA VAL A 66 9.41 -3.05 3.73
C VAL A 66 9.50 -4.31 4.59
N CYS A 67 9.22 -4.20 5.89
CA CYS A 67 9.61 -5.21 6.88
C CYS A 67 8.46 -6.07 7.42
N SER A 68 7.20 -5.72 7.13
CA SER A 68 6.01 -6.50 7.48
C SER A 68 4.99 -6.51 6.34
N PRO A 69 4.07 -7.49 6.30
CA PRO A 69 2.97 -7.50 5.33
C PRO A 69 1.91 -6.44 5.65
N ASP A 70 2.29 -5.16 5.55
CA ASP A 70 1.42 -4.01 5.83
C ASP A 70 0.35 -3.79 4.76
N ALA A 71 -0.45 -2.72 4.87
CA ALA A 71 -1.56 -2.49 3.97
C ALA A 71 -1.14 -2.45 2.49
N SER A 72 0.10 -2.07 2.19
CA SER A 72 0.63 -2.06 0.83
C SER A 72 0.90 -3.47 0.27
N ALA A 73 1.54 -4.35 1.04
CA ALA A 73 1.71 -5.76 0.67
C ALA A 73 0.35 -6.46 0.60
N GLY A 74 -0.55 -6.15 1.54
CA GLY A 74 -1.93 -6.61 1.52
C GLY A 74 -2.71 -6.15 0.30
N THR A 75 -2.58 -4.88 -0.10
CA THR A 75 -3.22 -4.34 -1.31
C THR A 75 -2.69 -5.05 -2.56
N LEU A 76 -1.39 -5.32 -2.65
CA LEU A 76 -0.81 -6.07 -3.77
C LEU A 76 -1.36 -7.51 -3.85
N MET A 77 -1.43 -8.19 -2.70
CA MET A 77 -2.00 -9.53 -2.61
C MET A 77 -3.48 -9.54 -3.01
N ALA A 78 -4.26 -8.56 -2.54
CA ALA A 78 -5.66 -8.39 -2.98
C ALA A 78 -5.75 -8.23 -4.50
N SER A 79 -4.95 -7.34 -5.11
CA SER A 79 -4.96 -7.13 -6.57
C SER A 79 -4.68 -8.41 -7.35
N ILE A 80 -3.71 -9.21 -6.91
CA ILE A 80 -3.32 -10.46 -7.60
C ILE A 80 -4.40 -11.52 -7.43
N PHE A 81 -4.85 -11.78 -6.20
CA PHE A 81 -5.81 -12.84 -5.94
C PHE A 81 -7.19 -12.49 -6.49
N TYR A 82 -7.60 -11.22 -6.43
CA TYR A 82 -8.84 -10.77 -7.04
C TYR A 82 -8.85 -10.98 -8.54
N TYR A 83 -7.76 -10.61 -9.22
CA TYR A 83 -7.65 -10.85 -10.65
C TYR A 83 -7.78 -12.34 -11.02
N LEU A 84 -7.24 -13.24 -10.19
CA LEU A 84 -7.26 -14.68 -10.47
C LEU A 84 -8.56 -15.38 -10.07
N MET A 85 -9.20 -14.95 -9.00
CA MET A 85 -10.27 -15.71 -8.33
C MET A 85 -11.47 -14.86 -7.90
N GLY A 86 -11.53 -13.58 -8.31
CA GLY A 86 -12.59 -12.65 -7.92
C GLY A 86 -12.58 -12.33 -6.42
N PHE A 87 -13.75 -12.04 -5.88
CA PHE A 87 -13.90 -11.55 -4.50
C PHE A 87 -13.37 -12.55 -3.45
N GLU A 88 -13.61 -13.84 -3.66
CA GLU A 88 -13.11 -14.94 -2.83
C GLU A 88 -11.58 -14.96 -2.78
N GLY A 89 -10.93 -14.66 -3.91
CA GLY A 89 -9.49 -14.47 -3.97
C GLY A 89 -8.99 -13.41 -2.99
N GLY A 90 -9.65 -12.25 -2.96
CA GLY A 90 -9.31 -11.18 -2.03
C GLY A 90 -9.46 -11.58 -0.55
N LEU A 91 -10.46 -12.40 -0.23
CA LEU A 91 -10.62 -12.95 1.11
C LEU A 91 -9.50 -13.95 1.47
N ILE A 92 -9.11 -14.83 0.53
CA ILE A 92 -7.96 -15.74 0.72
C ILE A 92 -6.66 -14.93 0.92
N ALA A 93 -6.45 -13.88 0.13
CA ALA A 93 -5.32 -12.97 0.32
C ALA A 93 -5.31 -12.37 1.73
N SER A 94 -6.47 -11.95 2.26
CA SER A 94 -6.55 -11.38 3.60
C SER A 94 -6.12 -12.37 4.70
N LEU A 95 -6.45 -13.66 4.53
CA LEU A 95 -6.01 -14.73 5.42
C LEU A 95 -4.49 -14.94 5.33
N PHE A 96 -3.91 -14.97 4.13
CA PHE A 96 -2.47 -15.11 3.97
C PHE A 96 -1.70 -13.93 4.54
N VAL A 97 -2.21 -12.71 4.36
CA VAL A 97 -1.61 -11.51 4.95
C VAL A 97 -1.70 -11.54 6.47
N TYR A 98 -2.84 -11.97 7.04
CA TYR A 98 -2.95 -12.19 8.48
C TYR A 98 -1.91 -13.20 8.99
N ILE A 99 -1.75 -14.35 8.33
CA ILE A 99 -0.74 -15.35 8.69
C ILE A 99 0.67 -14.76 8.58
N GLY A 100 0.96 -14.05 7.48
CA GLY A 100 2.24 -13.37 7.25
C GLY A 100 2.59 -12.39 8.37
N ASN A 101 1.63 -11.57 8.83
CA ASN A 101 1.85 -10.65 9.93
C ASN A 101 2.34 -11.38 11.20
N ARG A 102 1.75 -12.54 11.51
CA ARG A 102 2.16 -13.33 12.68
C ARG A 102 3.55 -13.93 12.51
N LEU A 103 3.89 -14.38 11.31
CA LEU A 103 5.25 -14.85 11.00
C LEU A 103 6.29 -13.74 11.12
N CYS A 104 5.92 -12.51 10.76
CA CYS A 104 6.77 -11.32 10.90
C CYS A 104 6.78 -10.71 12.31
N ASN A 105 6.12 -11.36 13.28
CA ASN A 105 5.93 -10.85 14.64
C ASN A 105 5.34 -9.43 14.68
N ASP A 106 4.46 -9.13 13.72
CA ASP A 106 3.66 -7.91 13.71
C ASP A 106 2.30 -8.19 14.39
N PRO A 107 2.04 -7.61 15.57
CA PRO A 107 0.74 -7.76 16.24
C PRO A 107 -0.38 -6.98 15.52
N GLY A 108 -0.04 -6.06 14.63
CA GLY A 108 -0.95 -5.17 13.92
C GLY A 108 -1.87 -5.86 12.91
N TYR A 109 -2.89 -5.10 12.49
CA TYR A 109 -3.90 -5.54 11.52
C TYR A 109 -3.92 -4.66 10.26
N ALA A 110 -2.96 -3.75 10.10
CA ALA A 110 -2.89 -2.84 8.95
C ALA A 110 -2.87 -3.60 7.63
N GLY A 111 -2.06 -4.66 7.54
CA GLY A 111 -2.04 -5.60 6.41
C GLY A 111 -3.38 -6.21 6.08
N THR A 112 -3.98 -6.91 7.05
CA THR A 112 -5.25 -7.62 6.85
C THR A 112 -6.37 -6.65 6.47
N ILE A 113 -6.50 -5.54 7.19
CA ILE A 113 -7.52 -4.52 6.90
C ILE A 113 -7.26 -3.89 5.54
N GLY A 114 -6.01 -3.54 5.22
CA GLY A 114 -5.62 -3.01 3.91
C GLY A 114 -5.95 -3.96 2.76
N THR A 115 -5.83 -5.27 2.98
CA THR A 115 -6.21 -6.31 2.02
C THR A 115 -7.72 -6.37 1.81
N ILE A 116 -8.50 -6.33 2.91
CA ILE A 116 -9.97 -6.35 2.85
C ILE A 116 -10.49 -5.08 2.17
N THR A 117 -9.98 -3.91 2.55
CA THR A 117 -10.40 -2.64 1.94
C THR A 117 -9.98 -2.56 0.48
N ALA A 118 -8.79 -3.06 0.12
CA ALA A 118 -8.36 -3.18 -1.28
C ALA A 118 -9.30 -4.09 -2.09
N THR A 119 -9.67 -5.25 -1.54
CA THR A 119 -10.61 -6.19 -2.18
C THR A 119 -11.95 -5.51 -2.48
N ILE A 120 -12.49 -4.77 -1.50
CA ILE A 120 -13.73 -4.01 -1.67
C ILE A 120 -13.57 -2.91 -2.72
N LEU A 121 -12.45 -2.17 -2.72
CA LEU A 121 -12.19 -1.12 -3.71
C LEU A 121 -12.10 -1.70 -5.12
N ILE A 122 -11.38 -2.80 -5.31
CA ILE A 122 -11.29 -3.48 -6.61
C ILE A 122 -12.69 -3.92 -7.05
N TRP A 123 -13.47 -4.56 -6.18
CA TRP A 123 -14.85 -4.94 -6.50
C TRP A 123 -15.70 -3.73 -6.90
N ILE A 124 -15.62 -2.61 -6.18
CA ILE A 124 -16.35 -1.38 -6.51
C ILE A 124 -15.98 -0.88 -7.91
N PHE A 125 -14.69 -0.71 -8.19
CA PHE A 125 -14.23 -0.09 -9.43
C PHE A 125 -14.25 -1.03 -10.64
N SER A 126 -14.14 -2.34 -10.43
CA SER A 126 -14.12 -3.36 -11.47
C SER A 126 -15.50 -3.96 -11.74
N ASP A 127 -16.21 -4.43 -10.71
CA ASP A 127 -17.42 -5.23 -10.94
C ASP A 127 -18.70 -4.43 -10.72
N ALA A 128 -18.74 -3.58 -9.69
CA ALA A 128 -19.93 -2.78 -9.39
C ALA A 128 -20.09 -1.61 -10.36
N ILE A 129 -18.98 -0.91 -10.68
CA ILE A 129 -18.98 0.27 -11.54
C ILE A 129 -18.50 -0.07 -12.97
N GLY A 130 -17.61 -1.04 -13.15
CA GLY A 130 -17.14 -1.44 -14.49
C GLY A 130 -16.17 -0.49 -15.17
N ILE A 131 -15.44 0.37 -14.44
CA ILE A 131 -14.54 1.38 -15.04
C ILE A 131 -13.11 0.85 -15.22
N ILE A 132 -12.61 0.02 -14.31
CA ILE A 132 -11.20 -0.42 -14.30
C ILE A 132 -11.16 -1.95 -14.22
N GLU A 133 -10.56 -2.62 -15.20
CA GLU A 133 -10.37 -4.08 -15.13
C GLU A 133 -9.37 -4.46 -14.01
N PRO A 134 -9.57 -5.60 -13.32
CA PRO A 134 -8.76 -5.96 -12.15
C PRO A 134 -7.25 -6.02 -12.39
N GLN A 135 -6.76 -6.41 -13.58
CA GLN A 135 -5.32 -6.50 -13.86
C GLN A 135 -4.59 -5.15 -13.72
N TYR A 136 -5.29 -4.02 -13.95
CA TYR A 136 -4.66 -2.70 -13.83
C TYR A 136 -4.33 -2.36 -12.37
N PHE A 137 -5.02 -2.97 -11.38
CA PHE A 137 -4.69 -2.81 -9.96
C PHE A 137 -3.38 -3.49 -9.56
N ILE A 138 -2.94 -4.52 -10.29
CA ILE A 138 -1.62 -5.13 -10.05
C ILE A 138 -0.52 -4.15 -10.44
N ALA A 139 -0.55 -3.67 -11.69
CA ALA A 139 0.42 -2.70 -12.19
C ALA A 139 0.34 -1.36 -11.42
N GLY A 140 -0.87 -0.90 -11.13
CA GLY A 140 -1.12 0.31 -10.33
C GLY A 140 -0.53 0.20 -8.92
N MET A 141 -0.68 -0.95 -8.25
CA MET A 141 -0.09 -1.16 -6.93
C MET A 141 1.44 -1.16 -6.97
N VAL A 142 2.06 -1.83 -7.95
CA VAL A 142 3.52 -1.81 -8.12
C VAL A 142 4.01 -0.38 -8.34
N PHE A 143 3.31 0.40 -9.18
CA PHE A 143 3.58 1.81 -9.37
C PHE A 143 3.46 2.59 -8.04
N ALA A 144 2.40 2.37 -7.27
CA ALA A 144 2.17 3.04 -6.00
C ALA A 144 3.29 2.77 -4.98
N ILE A 145 3.74 1.51 -4.82
CA ILE A 145 4.89 1.16 -3.96
C ILE A 145 6.15 1.89 -4.43
N PHE A 146 6.40 1.86 -5.74
CA PHE A 146 7.58 2.51 -6.32
C PHE A 146 7.62 4.01 -6.02
N THR A 147 6.48 4.71 -6.05
CA THR A 147 6.45 6.15 -5.72
C THR A 147 6.87 6.47 -4.28
N ILE A 148 6.61 5.56 -3.34
CA ILE A 148 6.92 5.79 -1.92
C ILE A 148 8.28 5.23 -1.53
N GLN A 149 8.67 4.09 -2.08
CA GLN A 149 9.88 3.38 -1.65
C GLN A 149 11.01 3.35 -2.67
N GLY A 150 10.69 3.38 -3.96
CA GLY A 150 11.67 3.19 -5.04
C GLY A 150 12.24 4.49 -5.59
N ALA A 151 11.38 5.48 -5.86
CA ALA A 151 11.74 6.66 -6.65
C ALA A 151 12.67 7.62 -5.90
N TYR A 152 12.19 8.19 -4.78
CA TYR A 152 13.01 9.11 -3.98
C TYR A 152 12.66 9.03 -2.49
N PRO A 153 13.28 8.09 -1.75
CA PRO A 153 12.89 7.74 -0.37
C PRO A 153 12.92 8.92 0.61
N VAL A 154 13.87 9.84 0.45
CA VAL A 154 14.00 11.01 1.33
C VAL A 154 12.77 11.91 1.20
N MET A 155 12.32 12.21 -0.03
CA MET A 155 11.15 13.05 -0.26
C MET A 155 9.85 12.33 0.09
N ALA A 156 9.76 11.04 -0.24
CA ALA A 156 8.62 10.21 0.14
C ALA A 156 8.43 10.16 1.66
N SER A 157 9.52 10.01 2.43
CA SER A 157 9.45 10.07 3.89
C SER A 157 8.93 11.41 4.40
N LYS A 158 9.32 12.54 3.79
CA LYS A 158 8.79 13.87 4.15
C LYS A 158 7.31 14.00 3.84
N LEU A 159 6.87 13.52 2.68
CA LEU A 159 5.47 13.50 2.28
C LEU A 159 4.63 12.68 3.28
N LEU A 160 5.04 11.45 3.59
CA LEU A 160 4.37 10.58 4.55
C LEU A 160 4.34 11.18 5.95
N GLY A 161 5.44 11.76 6.42
CA GLY A 161 5.47 12.47 7.70
C GLY A 161 4.51 13.66 7.75
N SER A 162 4.39 14.40 6.65
CA SER A 162 3.42 15.50 6.52
C SER A 162 1.97 15.02 6.55
N ILE A 163 1.67 13.92 5.85
CA ILE A 163 0.34 13.28 5.86
C ILE A 163 -0.01 12.81 7.27
N ALA A 164 0.90 12.09 7.93
CA ALA A 164 0.70 11.61 9.29
C ALA A 164 0.41 12.76 10.28
N LYS A 165 1.13 13.89 10.14
CA LYS A 165 0.87 15.10 10.93
C LYS A 165 -0.49 15.72 10.64
N LYS A 166 -0.89 15.82 9.36
CA LYS A 166 -2.22 16.33 8.97
C LYS A 166 -3.35 15.45 9.49
N MET A 167 -3.14 14.14 9.54
CA MET A 167 -4.08 13.17 10.10
C MET A 167 -4.03 13.11 11.64
N ARG A 168 -3.24 13.96 12.30
CA ARG A 168 -3.08 14.04 13.77
C ARG A 168 -2.65 12.72 14.41
N VAL A 169 -1.87 11.94 13.66
CA VAL A 169 -1.28 10.69 14.14
C VAL A 169 0.08 10.96 14.77
N VAL A 170 0.81 11.98 14.31
CA VAL A 170 2.10 12.44 14.88
C VAL A 170 2.15 13.94 15.06
#